data_AF-A0A975BYC0-F1
#
_entry.id   AF-A0A975BYC0-F1
#
_cell.length_a   1.000
_cell.length_b   1.000
_cell.length_c   1.000
_cell.angle_alpha   90.00
_cell.angle_beta   90.00
_cell.angle_gamma   90.00
#
_symmetry.space_group_name_H-M   'P 1'
#
loop_
_entity.id
_entity.type
_entity.pdbx_description
1 polymer ?
#
loop_
_entity_poly.entity_id
_entity_poly.type
_entity_poly.pdbx_seq_one_letter_code
_entity_poly.pdbx_strand_id
1 'polypeptide(L)'
;MAESPTGTKRLDLIEVLTEAVGRMGEMARGAGPALALTALLALAGVLLRLPQGAGMLLSALTLVAGLAAFGATTRIGTAGDLEAARRAGLRPGGLQLGKPEARLAGATLLCALFMAIMLALLAMVALALFGGAGLNAEAVKARDWAAVGPAWKLVLLSGVTLVVLGAPVLFAVRLCLYAPATVGRGQMVSLTATGLTNRAILPLLAGLAACAVPGLIWLGLVAAGVLGGRAAGAVAILMLVAIQWPLTSAFLGAAYRRLETHELLGVWQ
;
A
#
# COMPACT_ATOMS: atom_id res chain seq x y z
N MET A 1 42.30 11.27 21.62
CA MET A 1 40.88 11.50 21.96
C MET A 1 40.07 11.17 20.72
N ALA A 2 39.42 10.02 20.72
CA ALA A 2 38.65 9.51 19.60
C ALA A 2 37.24 10.12 19.61
N GLU A 3 36.85 10.77 18.53
CA GLU A 3 35.45 11.08 18.25
C GLU A 3 34.70 9.79 17.95
N SER A 4 33.64 9.52 18.70
CA SER A 4 32.75 8.37 18.51
C SER A 4 31.93 8.54 17.21
N PRO A 5 31.93 7.58 16.27
CA PRO A 5 31.06 7.64 15.10
C PRO A 5 29.69 7.05 15.45
N THR A 6 28.85 7.81 16.17
CA THR A 6 27.44 7.46 16.41
C THR A 6 26.50 8.29 15.55
N GLY A 7 26.83 8.40 14.25
CA GLY A 7 25.95 8.94 13.23
C GLY A 7 24.89 7.89 12.83
N THR A 8 23.92 7.64 13.69
CA THR A 8 22.72 6.85 13.34
C THR A 8 21.91 7.64 12.31
N LYS A 9 22.23 7.45 11.02
CA LYS A 9 21.49 8.07 9.91
C LYS A 9 20.02 7.69 10.02
N ARG A 10 19.18 8.66 10.40
CA ARG A 10 17.72 8.57 10.26
C ARG A 10 17.40 8.29 8.79
N LEU A 11 16.32 7.55 8.54
CA LEU A 11 15.81 7.36 7.19
C LEU A 11 15.50 8.74 6.58
N ASP A 12 16.38 9.23 5.70
CA ASP A 12 16.17 10.52 5.03
C ASP A 12 15.05 10.35 4.01
N LEU A 13 13.86 10.84 4.39
CA LEU A 13 12.64 10.66 3.63
C LEU A 13 12.73 11.30 2.24
N ILE A 14 13.41 12.45 2.16
CA ILE A 14 13.55 13.20 0.91
C ILE A 14 14.43 12.41 -0.05
N GLU A 15 15.52 11.84 0.46
CA GLU A 15 16.43 11.01 -0.34
C GLU A 15 15.72 9.75 -0.87
N VAL A 16 14.94 9.07 -0.02
CA VAL A 16 14.18 7.86 -0.42
C VAL A 16 13.08 8.20 -1.44
N LEU A 17 12.37 9.31 -1.26
CA LEU A 17 11.35 9.76 -2.22
C LEU A 17 11.98 10.17 -3.56
N THR A 18 13.12 10.87 -3.53
CA THR A 18 13.82 11.28 -4.75
C THR A 18 14.37 10.07 -5.51
N GLU A 19 14.91 9.09 -4.79
CA GLU A 19 15.32 7.79 -5.35
C GLU A 19 14.12 7.06 -5.97
N ALA A 20 12.97 7.02 -5.29
CA ALA A 20 11.76 6.38 -5.80
C ALA A 20 11.26 7.03 -7.10
N VAL A 21 11.24 8.36 -7.18
CA VAL A 21 10.85 9.11 -8.38
C VAL A 21 11.85 8.87 -9.51
N GLY A 22 13.17 8.91 -9.23
CA GLY A 22 14.21 8.66 -10.24
C GLY A 22 14.11 7.28 -10.87
N ARG A 23 13.62 6.28 -10.12
CA ARG A 23 13.47 4.89 -10.59
C ARG A 23 12.17 4.59 -11.31
N MET A 24 11.24 5.55 -11.40
CA MET A 24 10.01 5.37 -12.18
C MET A 24 10.31 5.06 -13.65
N GLY A 25 11.37 5.64 -14.22
CA GLY A 25 11.78 5.36 -15.60
C GLY A 25 12.23 3.91 -15.82
N GLU A 26 12.89 3.31 -14.83
CA GLU A 26 13.29 1.90 -14.87
C GLU A 26 12.07 0.97 -14.76
N MET A 27 11.12 1.32 -13.89
CA MET A 27 9.87 0.58 -13.73
C MET A 27 9.01 0.62 -15.00
N ALA A 28 8.92 1.78 -15.66
CA ALA A 28 8.23 1.91 -16.93
C ALA A 28 8.87 1.06 -18.04
N ARG A 29 10.21 0.97 -18.09
CA ARG A 29 10.92 0.13 -19.07
C ARG A 29 10.84 -1.36 -18.77
N GLY A 30 10.93 -1.75 -17.48
CA GLY A 30 10.99 -3.15 -17.06
C GLY A 30 9.63 -3.82 -16.87
N ALA A 31 8.64 -3.08 -16.35
CA ALA A 31 7.29 -3.56 -16.06
C ALA A 31 6.20 -2.89 -16.93
N GLY A 32 6.59 -2.02 -17.87
CA GLY A 32 5.67 -1.28 -18.74
C GLY A 32 4.61 -2.14 -19.42
N PRO A 33 4.95 -3.26 -20.09
CA PRO A 33 3.96 -4.11 -20.73
C PRO A 33 2.94 -4.73 -19.76
N ALA A 34 3.37 -5.17 -18.57
CA ALA A 34 2.47 -5.70 -17.55
C ALA A 34 1.55 -4.61 -16.97
N LEU A 35 2.08 -3.41 -16.74
CA LEU A 35 1.30 -2.25 -16.28
C LEU A 35 0.30 -1.80 -17.35
N ALA A 36 0.71 -1.72 -18.61
CA ALA A 36 -0.14 -1.37 -19.73
C ALA A 36 -1.27 -2.38 -19.92
N LEU A 37 -0.96 -3.69 -19.86
CA LEU A 37 -1.98 -4.74 -19.94
C LEU A 37 -3.00 -4.61 -18.79
N THR A 38 -2.52 -4.37 -17.57
CA THR A 38 -3.41 -4.20 -16.40
C THR A 38 -4.30 -2.96 -16.56
N ALA A 39 -3.73 -1.83 -17.01
CA ALA A 39 -4.49 -0.62 -17.28
C ALA A 39 -5.54 -0.83 -18.36
N LEU A 40 -5.20 -1.50 -19.46
CA LEU A 40 -6.12 -1.78 -20.57
C LEU A 40 -7.29 -2.66 -20.14
N LEU A 41 -7.02 -3.74 -19.40
CA LEU A 41 -8.07 -4.64 -18.91
C LEU A 41 -9.00 -3.95 -17.90
N ALA A 42 -8.42 -3.17 -16.97
CA ALA A 42 -9.20 -2.39 -16.01
C ALA A 42 -10.05 -1.31 -16.70
N LEU A 43 -9.46 -0.62 -17.68
CA LEU A 43 -10.15 0.42 -18.45
C LEU A 43 -11.29 -0.17 -19.29
N ALA A 44 -11.07 -1.33 -19.91
CA ALA A 44 -12.11 -2.07 -20.62
C ALA A 44 -13.29 -2.40 -19.68
N GLY A 45 -13.04 -2.73 -18.41
CA GLY A 45 -14.09 -3.01 -17.43
C GLY A 45 -14.95 -1.79 -17.08
N VAL A 46 -14.38 -0.58 -17.12
CA VAL A 46 -15.11 0.66 -16.85
C VAL A 46 -15.84 1.19 -18.09
N LEU A 47 -15.24 1.02 -19.27
CA LEU A 47 -15.76 1.57 -20.52
C LEU A 47 -16.78 0.65 -21.20
N LEU A 48 -16.60 -0.67 -21.12
CA LEU A 48 -17.47 -1.63 -21.78
C LEU A 48 -18.58 -2.09 -20.85
N ARG A 49 -19.84 -2.03 -21.32
CA ARG A 49 -20.96 -2.71 -20.66
C ARG A 49 -20.95 -4.17 -21.08
N LEU A 50 -20.24 -4.99 -20.32
CA LEU A 50 -20.16 -6.43 -20.55
C LEU A 50 -21.30 -7.17 -19.85
N PRO A 51 -21.82 -8.26 -20.43
CA PRO A 51 -22.70 -9.18 -19.70
C PRO A 51 -21.94 -9.78 -18.51
N GLN A 52 -22.66 -10.18 -17.45
CA GLN A 52 -22.07 -10.60 -16.17
C GLN A 52 -20.93 -11.62 -16.32
N GLY A 53 -21.11 -12.64 -17.16
CA GLY A 53 -20.08 -13.67 -17.39
C GLY A 53 -18.79 -13.12 -18.01
N ALA A 54 -18.90 -12.23 -19.01
CA ALA A 54 -17.73 -11.59 -19.62
C ALA A 54 -17.07 -10.58 -18.66
N GLY A 55 -17.87 -9.91 -17.82
CA GLY A 55 -17.37 -9.04 -16.75
C GLY A 55 -16.53 -9.81 -15.73
N MET A 56 -17.01 -10.96 -15.25
CA MET A 56 -16.27 -11.82 -14.31
C MET A 56 -14.95 -12.30 -14.91
N LEU A 57 -14.95 -12.74 -16.16
CA LEU A 57 -13.73 -13.15 -16.86
C LEU A 57 -12.73 -11.99 -16.98
N LEU A 58 -13.20 -10.79 -17.34
CA LEU A 58 -12.35 -9.61 -17.45
C LEU A 58 -11.75 -9.22 -16.08
N SER A 59 -12.54 -9.30 -15.00
CA SER A 59 -12.03 -9.07 -13.64
C SER A 59 -10.95 -10.09 -13.26
N ALA A 60 -11.15 -11.37 -13.57
CA ALA A 60 -10.17 -12.42 -13.33
C ALA A 60 -8.87 -12.15 -14.10
N LEU A 61 -8.96 -11.79 -15.39
CA LEU A 61 -7.81 -11.43 -16.21
C LEU A 61 -7.08 -10.18 -15.69
N THR A 62 -7.84 -9.17 -15.27
CA THR A 62 -7.28 -7.94 -14.66
C THR A 62 -6.51 -8.27 -13.38
N LEU A 63 -7.03 -9.20 -12.56
CA LEU A 63 -6.38 -9.63 -11.33
C LEU A 63 -5.07 -10.39 -11.61
N VAL A 64 -5.07 -11.29 -12.61
CA VAL A 64 -3.86 -12.01 -13.03
C VAL A 64 -2.81 -11.06 -13.60
N ALA A 65 -3.21 -10.11 -14.46
CA ALA A 65 -2.30 -9.09 -15.00
C ALA A 65 -1.75 -8.19 -13.87
N GLY A 66 -2.60 -7.81 -12.92
CA GLY A 66 -2.22 -7.02 -11.76
C GLY A 66 -1.22 -7.74 -10.85
N LEU A 67 -1.36 -9.05 -10.65
CA LEU A 67 -0.39 -9.86 -9.91
C LEU A 67 0.97 -9.90 -10.60
N ALA A 68 0.99 -10.05 -11.93
CA ALA A 68 2.24 -10.00 -12.71
C ALA A 68 2.90 -8.62 -12.63
N ALA A 69 2.10 -7.54 -12.78
CA ALA A 69 2.58 -6.17 -12.64
C ALA A 69 3.14 -5.91 -11.23
N PHE A 70 2.45 -6.36 -10.19
CA PHE A 70 2.89 -6.25 -8.80
C PHE A 70 4.20 -6.98 -8.55
N GLY A 71 4.34 -8.22 -9.02
CA GLY A 71 5.58 -8.99 -8.90
C GLY A 71 6.75 -8.32 -9.63
N ALA A 72 6.50 -7.78 -10.82
CA ALA A 72 7.51 -7.09 -11.62
C ALA A 72 7.98 -5.78 -10.97
N THR A 73 7.05 -4.91 -10.55
CA THR A 73 7.38 -3.63 -9.90
C THR A 73 8.06 -3.84 -8.55
N THR A 74 7.61 -4.82 -7.77
CA THR A 74 8.26 -5.16 -6.49
C THR A 74 9.70 -5.63 -6.72
N ARG A 75 9.97 -6.50 -7.70
CA ARG A 75 11.34 -6.96 -8.02
C ARG A 75 12.26 -5.84 -8.47
N ILE A 76 11.78 -4.97 -9.37
CA ILE A 76 12.56 -3.81 -9.82
C ILE A 76 12.79 -2.85 -8.65
N GLY A 77 11.76 -2.64 -7.82
CA GLY A 77 11.82 -1.81 -6.64
C GLY A 77 12.85 -2.30 -5.64
N THR A 78 12.95 -3.61 -5.40
CA THR A 78 13.93 -4.20 -4.48
C THR A 78 15.33 -4.31 -5.07
N ALA A 79 15.44 -4.67 -6.35
CA ALA A 79 16.73 -4.84 -7.01
C ALA A 79 17.47 -3.49 -7.13
N GLY A 80 18.80 -3.50 -7.01
CA GLY A 80 19.62 -2.31 -7.22
C GLY A 80 19.55 -1.79 -8.66
N ASP A 81 19.38 -2.68 -9.63
CA ASP A 81 19.34 -2.39 -11.06
C ASP A 81 18.39 -3.36 -11.81
N LEU A 82 18.15 -3.05 -13.09
CA LEU A 82 17.28 -3.84 -13.97
C LEU A 82 17.88 -5.22 -14.29
N GLU A 83 19.21 -5.35 -14.27
CA GLU A 83 19.90 -6.62 -14.49
C GLU A 83 19.83 -7.55 -13.29
N ALA A 84 19.95 -7.06 -12.05
CA ALA A 84 19.69 -7.85 -10.85
C ALA A 84 18.22 -8.25 -10.77
N ALA A 85 17.29 -7.39 -11.22
CA ALA A 85 15.88 -7.78 -11.32
C ALA A 85 15.69 -8.97 -12.29
N ARG A 86 16.36 -8.95 -13.46
CA ARG A 86 16.37 -10.08 -14.41
C ARG A 86 16.99 -11.34 -13.82
N ARG A 87 18.11 -11.22 -13.09
CA ARG A 87 18.73 -12.34 -12.37
C ARG A 87 17.82 -12.91 -11.27
N ALA A 88 17.01 -12.07 -10.64
CA ALA A 88 15.95 -12.46 -9.69
C ALA A 88 14.69 -13.04 -10.37
N GLY A 89 14.75 -13.35 -11.68
CA GLY A 89 13.69 -14.02 -12.42
C GLY A 89 12.74 -13.08 -13.16
N LEU A 90 13.07 -11.79 -13.32
CA LEU A 90 12.26 -10.88 -14.13
C LEU A 90 12.30 -11.31 -15.62
N ARG A 91 11.19 -11.85 -16.13
CA ARG A 91 10.98 -12.16 -17.56
C ARG A 91 10.71 -10.89 -18.38
N PRO A 92 10.97 -10.92 -19.69
CA PRO A 92 10.75 -9.79 -20.59
C PRO A 92 9.34 -9.19 -20.43
N GLY A 93 9.28 -7.87 -20.27
CA GLY A 93 8.03 -7.10 -20.13
C GLY A 93 7.31 -7.23 -18.79
N GLY A 94 7.89 -7.91 -17.80
CA GLY A 94 7.28 -8.08 -16.48
C GLY A 94 6.16 -9.12 -16.41
N LEU A 95 5.88 -9.82 -17.52
CA LEU A 95 4.86 -10.87 -17.58
C LEU A 95 5.40 -12.17 -16.99
N GLN A 96 5.14 -12.38 -15.70
CA GLN A 96 5.53 -13.59 -14.98
C GLN A 96 4.36 -14.14 -14.21
N LEU A 97 4.13 -15.43 -14.38
CA LEU A 97 3.19 -16.21 -13.61
C LEU A 97 3.90 -17.54 -13.31
N GLY A 98 4.45 -17.64 -12.11
CA GLY A 98 5.22 -18.79 -11.67
C GLY A 98 5.09 -19.03 -10.18
N LYS A 99 5.90 -19.96 -9.66
CA LYS A 99 5.93 -20.29 -8.23
C LYS A 99 6.23 -19.07 -7.33
N PRO A 100 7.13 -18.15 -7.70
CA PRO A 100 7.35 -16.94 -6.91
C PRO A 100 6.12 -16.04 -6.83
N GLU A 101 5.37 -15.88 -7.92
CA GLU A 101 4.14 -15.09 -7.96
C GLU A 101 3.02 -15.76 -7.17
N ALA A 102 2.92 -17.09 -7.21
CA ALA A 102 1.98 -17.82 -6.38
C ALA A 102 2.28 -17.65 -4.87
N ARG A 103 3.57 -17.64 -4.49
CA ARG A 103 3.99 -17.36 -3.11
C ARG A 103 3.68 -15.91 -2.71
N LEU A 104 3.95 -14.96 -3.59
CA LEU A 104 3.64 -13.55 -3.38
C LEU A 104 2.12 -13.36 -3.21
N ALA A 105 1.33 -13.93 -4.11
CA ALA A 105 -0.14 -13.90 -4.06
C ALA A 105 -0.67 -14.56 -2.79
N GLY A 106 -0.12 -15.71 -2.40
CA GLY A 106 -0.47 -16.38 -1.14
C GLY A 106 -0.14 -15.53 0.10
N ALA A 107 1.03 -14.88 0.12
CA ALA A 107 1.40 -13.97 1.20
C ALA A 107 0.48 -12.74 1.25
N THR A 108 0.19 -12.14 0.09
CA THR A 108 -0.76 -11.03 -0.03
C THR A 108 -2.15 -11.43 0.44
N LEU A 109 -2.65 -12.61 0.05
CA LEU A 109 -3.95 -13.12 0.47
C LEU A 109 -4.00 -13.35 1.97
N LEU A 110 -2.97 -13.94 2.56
CA LEU A 110 -2.89 -14.17 4.00
C LEU A 110 -2.86 -12.84 4.77
N CYS A 111 -2.08 -11.87 4.30
CA CYS A 111 -2.05 -10.52 4.87
C CYS A 111 -3.42 -9.82 4.75
N ALA A 112 -4.08 -9.94 3.60
CA ALA A 112 -5.41 -9.38 3.37
C ALA A 112 -6.46 -10.03 4.28
N LEU A 113 -6.41 -11.36 4.46
CA LEU A 113 -7.28 -12.09 5.36
C LEU A 113 -7.07 -11.65 6.82
N PHE A 114 -5.82 -11.56 7.26
CA PHE A 114 -5.49 -11.06 8.60
C PHE A 114 -6.01 -9.63 8.81
N MET A 115 -5.80 -8.74 7.85
CA MET A 115 -6.34 -7.38 7.88
C MET A 115 -7.87 -7.37 7.92
N ALA A 116 -8.53 -8.22 7.15
CA ALA A 116 -9.99 -8.33 7.14
C ALA A 116 -10.53 -8.80 8.49
N ILE A 117 -9.93 -9.82 9.11
CA ILE A 117 -10.30 -10.31 10.44
C ILE A 117 -10.10 -9.22 11.48
N MET A 118 -8.95 -8.54 11.48
CA MET A 118 -8.67 -7.45 12.40
C MET A 118 -9.66 -6.28 12.23
N LEU A 119 -9.94 -5.87 11.00
CA LEU A 119 -10.92 -4.81 10.72
C LEU A 119 -12.33 -5.22 11.14
N ALA A 120 -12.74 -6.47 10.90
CA ALA A 120 -14.03 -6.98 11.34
C ALA A 120 -14.15 -6.98 12.87
N LEU A 121 -13.12 -7.43 13.58
CA LEU A 121 -13.07 -7.39 15.04
C LEU A 121 -13.13 -5.96 15.57
N LEU A 122 -12.33 -5.05 15.01
CA LEU A 122 -12.34 -3.64 15.39
C LEU A 122 -13.67 -2.96 15.07
N ALA A 123 -14.30 -3.28 13.94
CA ALA A 123 -15.61 -2.78 13.58
C ALA A 123 -16.69 -3.30 14.54
N MET A 124 -16.63 -4.57 14.95
CA MET A 124 -17.52 -5.13 15.97
C MET A 124 -17.35 -4.44 17.31
N VAL A 125 -16.10 -4.22 17.75
CA VAL A 125 -15.80 -3.50 18.99
C VAL A 125 -16.30 -2.05 18.90
N ALA A 126 -16.02 -1.35 17.80
CA ALA A 126 -16.52 0.00 17.58
C ALA A 126 -18.05 0.03 17.59
N LEU A 127 -18.72 -0.87 16.87
CA LEU A 127 -20.17 -0.94 16.84
C LEU A 127 -20.76 -1.20 18.23
N ALA A 128 -20.15 -2.07 19.03
CA ALA A 128 -20.56 -2.32 20.42
C ALA A 128 -20.38 -1.09 21.31
N LEU A 129 -19.27 -0.37 21.18
CA LEU A 129 -19.00 0.85 21.95
C LEU A 129 -19.94 2.00 21.56
N PHE A 130 -20.15 2.19 20.26
CA PHE A 130 -21.08 3.21 19.74
C PHE A 130 -22.54 2.87 20.05
N GLY A 131 -22.92 1.59 19.96
CA GLY A 131 -24.26 1.12 20.30
C GLY A 131 -24.56 1.21 21.80
N GLY A 132 -23.58 0.89 22.65
CA GLY A 132 -23.71 1.01 24.11
C GLY A 132 -23.62 2.45 24.64
N ALA A 133 -23.14 3.41 23.84
CA ALA A 133 -22.96 4.79 24.27
C ALA A 133 -24.28 5.56 24.50
N GLY A 134 -25.40 5.05 23.96
CA GLY A 134 -26.73 5.66 24.11
C GLY A 134 -26.85 7.03 23.44
N LEU A 135 -26.17 7.23 22.31
CA LEU A 135 -26.16 8.49 21.58
C LEU A 135 -27.48 8.69 20.83
N ASN A 136 -27.94 9.94 20.74
CA ASN A 136 -29.16 10.24 20.00
C ASN A 136 -28.90 10.15 18.49
N ALA A 137 -29.27 9.01 17.89
CA ALA A 137 -29.09 8.76 16.47
C ALA A 137 -29.89 9.71 15.57
N GLU A 138 -31.01 10.26 16.06
CA GLU A 138 -31.80 11.24 15.33
C GLU A 138 -31.08 12.59 15.27
N ALA A 139 -30.44 13.02 16.36
CA ALA A 139 -29.62 14.23 16.39
C ALA A 139 -28.41 14.13 15.43
N VAL A 140 -27.78 12.95 15.31
CA VAL A 140 -26.69 12.71 14.34
C VAL A 140 -27.20 12.84 12.90
N LYS A 141 -28.38 12.28 12.59
CA LYS A 141 -29.01 12.43 11.26
C LYS A 141 -29.38 13.88 10.96
N ALA A 142 -29.83 14.62 11.96
CA ALA A 142 -30.14 16.04 11.87
C ALA A 142 -28.91 16.96 11.83
N ARG A 143 -27.69 16.41 12.00
CA ARG A 143 -26.41 17.15 12.16
C ARG A 143 -26.41 18.14 13.33
N ASP A 144 -27.24 17.91 14.33
CA ASP A 144 -27.28 18.72 15.55
C ASP A 144 -26.32 18.14 16.60
N TRP A 145 -25.03 18.48 16.47
CA TRP A 145 -23.94 17.95 17.30
C TRP A 145 -24.07 18.28 18.79
N ALA A 146 -24.81 19.34 19.15
CA ALA A 146 -25.05 19.72 20.53
C ALA A 146 -26.04 18.76 21.22
N ALA A 147 -26.96 18.16 20.47
CA ALA A 147 -27.99 17.26 20.97
C ALA A 147 -27.61 15.76 20.90
N VAL A 148 -26.43 15.41 20.35
CA VAL A 148 -25.98 14.01 20.19
C VAL A 148 -25.71 13.32 21.52
N GLY A 149 -25.19 14.07 22.51
CA GLY A 149 -24.92 13.56 23.85
C GLY A 149 -23.87 14.38 24.62
N PRO A 150 -23.53 13.98 25.86
CA PRO A 150 -22.52 14.66 26.68
C PRO A 150 -21.16 14.76 25.98
N ALA A 151 -20.52 15.94 26.03
CA ALA A 151 -19.26 16.22 25.33
C ALA A 151 -18.14 15.22 25.68
N TRP A 152 -18.05 14.78 26.94
CA TRP A 152 -17.04 13.80 27.36
C TRP A 152 -17.19 12.44 26.65
N LYS A 153 -18.43 12.01 26.35
CA LYS A 153 -18.69 10.78 25.59
C LYS A 153 -18.20 10.92 24.16
N LEU A 154 -18.42 12.07 23.53
CA LEU A 154 -17.96 12.36 22.17
C LEU A 154 -16.44 12.40 22.08
N VAL A 155 -15.78 13.00 23.07
CA VAL A 155 -14.31 13.01 23.16
C VAL A 155 -13.79 11.58 23.29
N LEU A 156 -14.35 10.77 24.20
CA LEU A 156 -13.96 9.37 24.35
C LEU A 156 -14.16 8.56 23.06
N LEU A 157 -15.32 8.71 22.40
CA LEU A 157 -15.64 8.05 21.14
C LEU A 157 -14.67 8.43 20.01
N SER A 158 -14.30 9.71 19.94
CA SER A 158 -13.34 10.20 18.96
C SER A 158 -11.95 9.58 19.18
N GLY A 159 -11.50 9.47 20.43
CA GLY A 159 -10.26 8.78 20.80
C GLY A 159 -10.29 7.30 20.41
N VAL A 160 -11.38 6.60 20.73
CA VAL A 160 -11.57 5.20 20.32
C VAL A 160 -11.55 5.08 18.80
N THR A 161 -12.22 5.97 18.07
CA THR A 161 -12.24 5.98 16.61
C THR A 161 -10.82 6.17 16.05
N LEU A 162 -10.05 7.07 16.64
CA LEU A 162 -8.67 7.32 16.24
C LEU A 162 -7.78 6.10 16.47
N VAL A 163 -7.99 5.36 17.55
CA VAL A 163 -7.29 4.09 17.82
C VAL A 163 -7.74 2.99 16.84
N VAL A 164 -9.04 2.86 16.63
CA VAL A 164 -9.66 1.87 15.72
C VAL A 164 -9.20 2.08 14.28
N LEU A 165 -9.02 3.32 13.84
CA LEU A 165 -8.50 3.63 12.50
C LEU A 165 -6.97 3.62 12.45
N GLY A 166 -6.30 4.08 13.50
CA GLY A 166 -4.85 4.19 13.56
C GLY A 166 -4.14 2.84 13.65
N ALA A 167 -4.66 1.90 14.45
CA ALA A 167 -4.04 0.59 14.62
C ALA A 167 -3.93 -0.20 13.30
N PRO A 168 -5.01 -0.33 12.48
CA PRO A 168 -4.92 -0.94 11.16
C PRO A 168 -3.93 -0.27 10.22
N VAL A 169 -3.83 1.07 10.25
CA VAL A 169 -2.87 1.80 9.42
C VAL A 169 -1.44 1.44 9.82
N LEU A 170 -1.13 1.43 11.11
CA LEU A 170 0.20 1.04 11.61
C LEU A 170 0.54 -0.42 11.26
N PHE A 171 -0.43 -1.33 11.37
CA PHE A 171 -0.27 -2.72 10.95
C PHE A 171 -0.08 -2.85 9.43
N ALA A 172 -0.85 -2.11 8.63
CA ALA A 172 -0.74 -2.12 7.18
C ALA A 172 0.65 -1.65 6.73
N VAL A 173 1.21 -0.59 7.34
CA VAL A 173 2.58 -0.12 7.06
C VAL A 173 3.60 -1.23 7.31
N ARG A 174 3.47 -1.96 8.42
CA ARG A 174 4.36 -3.10 8.72
C ARG A 174 4.21 -4.22 7.71
N LEU A 175 2.98 -4.49 7.29
CA LEU A 175 2.69 -5.48 6.27
C LEU A 175 3.25 -5.04 4.91
N CYS A 176 3.26 -3.76 4.53
CA CYS A 176 3.78 -3.34 3.22
C CYS A 176 5.23 -3.79 2.93
N LEU A 177 6.03 -4.09 3.97
CA LEU A 177 7.39 -4.63 3.83
C LEU A 177 7.46 -6.16 3.57
N TYR A 178 6.35 -6.90 3.67
CA TYR A 178 6.32 -8.34 3.37
C TYR A 178 6.68 -8.60 1.90
N ALA A 179 6.20 -7.75 0.99
CA ALA A 179 6.38 -7.93 -0.45
C ALA A 179 7.86 -7.85 -0.85
N PRO A 180 8.62 -6.79 -0.48
CA PRO A 180 10.05 -6.74 -0.76
C PRO A 180 10.84 -7.82 -0.02
N ALA A 181 10.47 -8.18 1.22
CA ALA A 181 11.14 -9.25 1.97
C ALA A 181 10.97 -10.65 1.34
N THR A 182 9.75 -10.95 0.85
CA THR A 182 9.45 -12.23 0.18
C THR A 182 10.22 -12.35 -1.13
N VAL A 183 10.38 -11.24 -1.85
CA VAL A 183 11.13 -11.19 -3.11
C VAL A 183 12.64 -11.25 -2.86
N GLY A 184 13.16 -10.51 -1.89
CA GLY A 184 14.59 -10.46 -1.58
C GLY A 184 15.15 -11.76 -1.02
N ARG A 185 14.39 -12.46 -0.17
CA ARG A 185 14.85 -13.72 0.46
C ARG A 185 14.34 -15.00 -0.21
N GLY A 186 13.45 -14.92 -1.20
CA GLY A 186 12.90 -16.07 -1.93
C GLY A 186 12.08 -17.06 -1.07
N GLN A 187 11.84 -16.72 0.20
CA GLN A 187 11.08 -17.51 1.18
C GLN A 187 9.97 -16.64 1.78
N MET A 188 8.88 -17.27 2.24
CA MET A 188 7.85 -16.58 3.03
C MET A 188 8.45 -16.22 4.39
N VAL A 189 9.01 -15.02 4.50
CA VAL A 189 9.55 -14.50 5.75
C VAL A 189 8.50 -13.60 6.38
N SER A 190 7.91 -14.08 7.47
CA SER A 190 7.30 -13.19 8.46
C SER A 190 8.46 -12.43 9.09
N LEU A 191 8.71 -11.19 8.66
CA LEU A 191 9.57 -10.28 9.40
C LEU A 191 9.02 -10.23 10.82
N THR A 192 9.77 -10.80 11.76
CA THR A 192 9.41 -10.80 13.17
C THR A 192 9.23 -9.35 13.56
N ALA A 193 8.04 -8.99 14.04
CA ALA A 193 7.59 -7.62 14.32
C ALA A 193 8.49 -6.83 15.31
N THR A 194 9.52 -7.48 15.84
CA THR A 194 10.59 -6.94 16.69
C THR A 194 11.71 -6.21 15.94
N GLY A 195 11.96 -6.49 14.64
CA GLY A 195 13.07 -5.88 13.88
C GLY A 195 12.80 -4.45 13.35
N LEU A 196 11.53 -4.08 13.15
CA LEU A 196 11.14 -2.71 12.84
C LEU A 196 11.05 -1.90 14.12
N THR A 197 12.22 -1.51 14.62
CA THR A 197 12.39 -0.58 15.74
C THR A 197 11.42 0.60 15.59
N ASN A 198 10.73 0.94 16.69
CA ASN A 198 9.64 1.94 16.78
C ASN A 198 9.95 3.29 16.08
N ARG A 199 11.24 3.60 15.87
CA ARG A 199 11.74 4.83 15.24
C ARG A 199 11.63 4.88 13.70
N ALA A 200 11.57 3.75 13.00
CA ALA A 200 11.46 3.73 11.53
C ALA A 200 10.01 3.78 11.01
N ILE A 201 9.04 3.50 11.89
CA ILE A 201 7.62 3.42 11.53
C ILE A 201 7.08 4.79 11.10
N LEU A 202 7.45 5.85 11.81
CA LEU A 202 6.97 7.20 11.53
C LEU A 202 7.46 7.74 10.17
N PRO A 203 8.75 7.63 9.79
CA PRO A 203 9.18 8.02 8.44
C PRO A 203 8.61 7.11 7.35
N LEU A 204 8.44 5.81 7.58
CA LEU A 204 7.74 4.92 6.64
C LEU A 204 6.28 5.33 6.41
N LEU A 205 5.55 5.62 7.50
CA LEU A 205 4.18 6.11 7.45
C LEU A 205 4.11 7.45 6.71
N ALA A 206 5.01 8.38 7.00
CA ALA A 206 5.07 9.68 6.33
C ALA A 206 5.35 9.54 4.84
N GLY A 207 6.26 8.65 4.45
CA GLY A 207 6.56 8.40 3.04
C GLY A 207 5.43 7.70 2.28
N LEU A 208 4.75 6.74 2.92
CA LEU A 208 3.54 6.13 2.37
C LEU A 208 2.40 7.14 2.26
N ALA A 209 2.23 8.02 3.25
CA ALA A 209 1.26 9.11 3.20
C ALA A 209 1.59 10.10 2.07
N ALA A 210 2.86 10.46 1.88
CA ALA A 210 3.32 11.28 0.77
C ALA A 210 3.05 10.58 -0.58
N CYS A 211 3.32 9.28 -0.68
CA CYS A 211 2.98 8.49 -1.87
C CYS A 211 1.47 8.41 -2.09
N ALA A 212 0.63 8.53 -1.05
CA ALA A 212 -0.83 8.52 -1.16
C ALA A 212 -1.44 9.87 -1.57
N VAL A 213 -0.66 10.97 -1.52
CA VAL A 213 -1.11 12.33 -1.92
C VAL A 213 -1.77 12.35 -3.30
N PRO A 214 -1.20 11.74 -4.35
CA PRO A 214 -1.84 11.73 -5.66
C PRO A 214 -3.26 11.14 -5.61
N GLY A 215 -3.45 10.05 -4.85
CA GLY A 215 -4.75 9.40 -4.71
C GLY A 215 -5.76 10.24 -3.92
N LEU A 216 -5.29 10.99 -2.92
CA LEU A 216 -6.11 11.92 -2.14
C LEU A 216 -6.54 13.14 -2.96
N ILE A 217 -5.63 13.69 -3.78
CA ILE A 217 -5.96 14.78 -4.73
C ILE A 217 -7.07 14.32 -5.67
N TRP A 218 -6.92 13.11 -6.23
CA TRP A 218 -7.94 12.52 -7.08
C TRP A 218 -9.30 12.40 -6.37
N LEU A 219 -9.33 11.84 -5.16
CA LEU A 219 -10.55 11.69 -4.37
C LEU A 219 -11.22 13.05 -4.09
N GLY A 220 -10.40 14.07 -3.81
CA GLY A 220 -10.85 15.45 -3.62
C GLY A 220 -11.48 16.06 -4.87
N LEU A 221 -10.89 15.82 -6.05
CA LEU A 221 -11.44 16.29 -7.34
C LEU A 221 -12.79 15.65 -7.68
N VAL A 222 -12.96 14.36 -7.36
CA VAL A 222 -14.24 13.66 -7.51
C VAL A 222 -15.27 14.20 -6.51
N ALA A 223 -14.88 14.38 -5.24
CA ALA A 223 -15.76 14.93 -4.21
C ALA A 223 -16.19 16.38 -4.50
N ALA A 224 -15.32 17.16 -5.15
CA ALA A 224 -15.61 18.52 -5.61
C ALA A 224 -16.50 18.58 -6.86
N GLY A 225 -16.87 17.43 -7.46
CA GLY A 225 -17.72 17.37 -8.65
C GLY A 225 -17.04 17.80 -9.95
N VAL A 226 -15.72 18.06 -9.92
CA VAL A 226 -14.93 18.45 -11.09
C VAL A 226 -14.82 17.31 -12.10
N LEU A 227 -14.77 16.07 -11.59
CA LEU A 227 -14.64 14.84 -12.37
C LEU A 227 -15.78 13.89 -12.02
N GLY A 228 -16.72 13.72 -12.96
CA GLY A 228 -17.88 12.85 -12.82
C GLY A 228 -17.95 11.76 -13.90
N GLY A 229 -18.64 10.67 -13.57
CA GLY A 229 -18.97 9.61 -14.53
C GLY A 229 -17.81 8.68 -14.90
N ARG A 230 -17.93 8.02 -16.07
CA ARG A 230 -16.95 7.01 -16.54
C ARG A 230 -15.56 7.55 -16.81
N ALA A 231 -15.47 8.82 -17.23
CA ALA A 231 -14.20 9.50 -17.43
C ALA A 231 -13.41 9.60 -16.12
N ALA A 232 -14.11 9.83 -15.00
CA ALA A 232 -13.47 9.82 -13.70
C ALA A 232 -12.89 8.44 -13.36
N GLY A 233 -13.67 7.36 -13.59
CA GLY A 233 -13.17 5.99 -13.40
C GLY A 233 -11.95 5.66 -14.26
N ALA A 234 -11.93 6.11 -15.52
CA ALA A 234 -10.80 5.92 -16.43
C ALA A 234 -9.53 6.64 -15.96
N VAL A 235 -9.64 7.91 -15.59
CA VAL A 235 -8.50 8.69 -15.07
C VAL A 235 -7.99 8.09 -13.77
N ALA A 236 -8.88 7.64 -12.88
CA ALA A 236 -8.52 6.97 -11.64
C ALA A 236 -7.66 5.72 -11.89
N ILE A 237 -8.06 4.88 -12.86
CA ILE A 237 -7.32 3.66 -13.21
C ILE A 237 -5.93 4.00 -13.76
N LEU A 238 -5.84 4.94 -14.69
CA LEU A 238 -4.56 5.34 -15.28
C LEU A 238 -3.63 5.92 -14.22
N MET A 239 -4.17 6.77 -13.35
CA MET A 239 -3.44 7.40 -12.27
C MET A 239 -2.96 6.36 -11.23
N LEU A 240 -3.78 5.37 -10.89
CA LEU A 240 -3.41 4.26 -10.01
C LEU A 240 -2.32 3.38 -10.63
N VAL A 241 -2.50 2.92 -11.87
CA VAL A 241 -1.61 1.94 -12.49
C VAL A 241 -0.31 2.57 -12.98
N ALA A 242 -0.35 3.77 -13.54
CA ALA A 242 0.84 4.41 -14.12
C ALA A 242 1.67 5.21 -13.12
N ILE A 243 1.06 5.74 -12.05
CA ILE A 243 1.74 6.65 -11.12
C ILE A 243 1.78 6.06 -9.71
N GLN A 244 0.62 5.75 -9.13
CA GLN A 244 0.55 5.33 -7.73
C GLN A 244 1.29 4.00 -7.47
N TRP A 245 1.08 3.02 -8.34
CA TRP A 245 1.63 1.68 -8.15
C TRP A 245 3.15 1.64 -8.30
N PRO A 246 3.75 2.22 -9.36
CA PRO A 246 5.20 2.29 -9.48
C PRO A 246 5.81 3.09 -8.33
N LEU A 247 5.25 4.26 -8.00
CA LEU A 247 5.78 5.12 -6.93
C LEU A 247 5.81 4.41 -5.57
N THR A 248 4.72 3.74 -5.19
CA THR A 248 4.66 3.00 -3.91
C THR A 248 5.62 1.82 -3.88
N SER A 249 5.74 1.07 -4.97
CA SER A 249 6.67 -0.06 -5.06
C SER A 249 8.15 0.38 -5.05
N ALA A 250 8.47 1.51 -5.68
CA ALA A 250 9.82 2.08 -5.70
C ALA A 250 10.21 2.58 -4.31
N PHE A 251 9.30 3.30 -3.65
CA PHE A 251 9.48 3.76 -2.28
C PHE A 251 9.70 2.60 -1.31
N LEU A 252 8.85 1.56 -1.36
CA LEU A 252 8.97 0.38 -0.50
C LEU A 252 10.28 -0.38 -0.73
N GLY A 253 10.70 -0.51 -1.99
CA GLY A 253 11.97 -1.15 -2.32
C GLY A 253 13.20 -0.38 -1.87
N ALA A 254 13.19 0.95 -2.00
CA ALA A 254 14.26 1.82 -1.49
C ALA A 254 14.32 1.82 0.04
N ALA A 255 13.16 1.89 0.71
CA ALA A 255 13.07 1.80 2.16
C ALA A 255 13.59 0.44 2.67
N TYR A 256 13.23 -0.66 2.00
CA TYR A 256 13.69 -2.01 2.33
C TYR A 256 15.23 -2.14 2.24
N ARG A 257 15.85 -1.68 1.14
CA ARG A 257 17.33 -1.74 0.98
C ARG A 257 18.06 -1.02 2.12
N ARG A 258 17.56 0.15 2.52
CA ARG A 258 18.17 0.93 3.60
C ARG A 258 18.00 0.24 4.96
N LEU A 259 16.85 -0.39 5.20
CA LEU A 259 16.60 -1.15 6.43
C LEU A 259 17.48 -2.41 6.52
N GLU A 260 17.62 -3.18 5.44
CA GLU A 260 18.47 -4.38 5.42
C GLU A 260 19.97 -4.04 5.58
N THR A 261 20.42 -2.93 5.00
CA THR A 261 21.80 -2.43 5.20
C THR A 261 22.06 -2.04 6.65
N HIS A 262 21.05 -1.49 7.35
CA HIS A 262 21.15 -1.15 8.77
C HIS A 262 21.13 -2.37 9.69
N GLU A 263 20.34 -3.42 9.38
CA GLU A 263 20.37 -4.68 10.15
C GLU A 263 21.73 -5.39 10.03
N LEU A 264 22.32 -5.43 8.83
CA LEU A 264 23.62 -6.06 8.63
C LEU A 264 24.76 -5.33 9.34
N LEU A 265 24.65 -4.01 9.52
CA LEU A 265 25.62 -3.20 10.28
C LEU A 265 25.38 -3.21 11.79
N GLY A 266 24.15 -3.50 12.24
CA GLY A 266 23.80 -3.57 13.66
C GLY A 266 24.09 -4.91 14.34
N VAL A 267 24.42 -5.96 13.58
CA VAL A 267 24.83 -7.28 14.10
C VAL A 267 26.35 -7.35 14.38
N TRP A 268 27.12 -6.32 13.99
CA TRP A 268 28.56 -6.23 14.23
C TRP A 268 28.96 -5.07 15.18
N GLN A 269 28.06 -4.64 16.06
CA GLN A 269 28.36 -3.77 17.21
C GLN A 269 27.80 -4.39 18.49
#